data_AF-A0A7X8VQ63-F1
#
_entry.id   AF-A0A7X8VQ63-F1
#
_cell.length_a   1.000
_cell.length_b   1.000
_cell.length_c   1.000
_cell.angle_alpha   90.00
_cell.angle_beta   90.00
_cell.angle_gamma   90.00
#
_symmetry.space_group_name_H-M   'P 1'
#
loop_
_entity.id
_entity.type
_entity.pdbx_description
1 polymer ?
#
loop_
_entity_poly.entity_id
_entity_poly.type
_entity_poly.pdbx_seq_one_letter_code
_entity_poly.pdbx_strand_id
1 'polypeptide(L)'
;MFESEEQFEYRQRELEDNLEMSDRFFARYFSLLDRFADLPACDELIMSQLEKEFPRDFIDSLERYDEHQPPDEIDELDEAGLKEADPWEEQEGKELPPEMRMLRQLELRGRKIGWTFYQCVMDWSNIQIVLLSTSLGKLALRVMFYLGRSLGGFNLGMDSLASHETGSGIVFFKRVQSYCNQGNAIILELSKQAPVDMREVLLNRMQQIDNLHKELENQVEDCRELLRLEGGGI
;
A
#
# COMPACT_ATOMS: atom_id res chain seq x y z
N MET A 1 -12.83 27.11 -1.79
CA MET A 1 -13.17 27.27 -3.23
C MET A 1 -13.44 25.85 -3.69
N PHE A 2 -14.71 25.48 -3.90
CA PHE A 2 -15.04 24.09 -4.24
C PHE A 2 -14.51 23.80 -5.64
N GLU A 3 -13.61 22.83 -5.76
CA GLU A 3 -13.10 22.33 -7.05
C GLU A 3 -14.28 21.72 -7.81
N SER A 4 -14.37 21.97 -9.12
CA SER A 4 -15.47 21.43 -9.91
C SER A 4 -15.38 19.91 -9.98
N GLU A 5 -16.51 19.23 -10.09
CA GLU A 5 -16.60 17.76 -10.24
C GLU A 5 -15.68 17.25 -11.38
N GLU A 6 -15.56 18.02 -12.46
CA GLU A 6 -14.62 17.75 -13.57
C GLU A 6 -13.13 17.82 -13.17
N GLN A 7 -12.74 18.74 -12.28
CA GLN A 7 -11.35 18.84 -11.78
C GLN A 7 -11.00 17.69 -10.82
N PHE A 8 -12.00 17.19 -10.10
CA PHE A 8 -11.85 16.00 -9.27
C PHE A 8 -11.67 14.73 -10.13
N GLU A 9 -12.54 14.50 -11.12
CA GLU A 9 -12.41 13.36 -12.02
C GLU A 9 -11.09 13.37 -12.80
N TYR A 10 -10.62 14.55 -13.22
CA TYR A 10 -9.35 14.71 -13.92
C TYR A 10 -8.15 14.29 -13.06
N ARG A 11 -8.07 14.78 -11.80
CA ARG A 11 -6.98 14.40 -10.89
C ARG A 11 -7.02 12.93 -10.50
N GLN A 12 -8.22 12.35 -10.35
CA GLN A 12 -8.35 10.93 -10.09
C GLN A 12 -7.77 10.10 -11.25
N ARG A 13 -8.09 10.46 -12.50
CA ARG A 13 -7.52 9.79 -13.69
C ARG A 13 -6.02 9.98 -13.79
N GLU A 14 -5.53 11.19 -13.56
CA GLU A 14 -4.09 11.47 -13.55
C GLU A 14 -3.35 10.62 -12.50
N LEU A 15 -3.91 10.47 -11.30
CA LEU A 15 -3.38 9.60 -10.26
C LEU A 15 -3.40 8.13 -10.70
N GLU A 16 -4.49 7.65 -11.29
CA GLU A 16 -4.62 6.29 -11.82
C GLU A 16 -3.57 6.01 -12.92
N ASP A 17 -3.40 6.93 -13.86
CA ASP A 17 -2.43 6.85 -14.96
C ASP A 17 -0.98 6.85 -14.43
N ASN A 18 -0.67 7.68 -13.44
CA ASN A 18 0.65 7.72 -12.79
C ASN A 18 0.96 6.41 -12.07
N LEU A 19 -0.02 5.85 -11.34
CA LEU A 19 0.13 4.55 -10.68
C LEU A 19 0.28 3.41 -11.69
N GLU A 20 -0.43 3.45 -12.81
CA GLU A 20 -0.26 2.46 -13.90
C GLU A 20 1.13 2.57 -14.55
N MET A 21 1.62 3.79 -14.78
CA MET A 21 2.96 4.01 -15.30
C MET A 21 4.03 3.46 -14.35
N SER A 22 3.87 3.68 -13.04
CA SER A 22 4.68 3.06 -11.99
C SER A 22 4.66 1.53 -12.07
N ASP A 23 3.47 0.92 -12.17
CA ASP A 23 3.37 -0.54 -12.23
C ASP A 23 4.05 -1.12 -13.49
N ARG A 24 3.92 -0.46 -14.65
CA ARG A 24 4.62 -0.86 -15.88
C ARG A 24 6.13 -0.74 -15.74
N PHE A 25 6.61 0.33 -15.10
CA PHE A 25 8.04 0.54 -14.84
C PHE A 25 8.62 -0.60 -14.00
N PHE A 26 8.00 -0.92 -12.86
CA PHE A 26 8.51 -1.98 -11.99
C PHE A 26 8.37 -3.37 -12.61
N ALA A 27 7.28 -3.66 -13.32
CA ALA A 27 7.14 -4.92 -14.06
C ALA A 27 8.26 -5.09 -15.10
N ARG A 28 8.61 -3.99 -15.80
CA ARG A 28 9.72 -3.98 -16.75
C ARG A 28 11.06 -4.13 -16.06
N TYR A 29 11.31 -3.41 -14.97
CA TYR A 29 12.51 -3.53 -14.15
C TYR A 29 12.74 -4.97 -13.70
N PHE A 30 11.74 -5.64 -13.10
CA PHE A 30 11.89 -7.04 -12.67
C PHE A 30 12.16 -7.99 -13.84
N SER A 31 11.52 -7.77 -15.00
CA SER A 31 11.79 -8.56 -16.20
C SER A 31 13.23 -8.40 -16.71
N LEU A 32 13.79 -7.19 -16.62
CA LEU A 32 15.18 -6.92 -17.00
C LEU A 32 16.17 -7.46 -15.96
N LEU A 33 15.84 -7.35 -14.67
CA LEU A 33 16.61 -7.94 -13.59
C LEU A 33 16.71 -9.46 -13.76
N ASP A 34 15.63 -10.13 -14.14
CA ASP A 34 15.65 -11.56 -14.43
C ASP A 34 16.61 -11.94 -15.54
N ARG A 35 16.80 -11.04 -16.52
CA ARG A 35 17.67 -11.26 -17.67
C ARG A 35 19.12 -10.88 -17.44
N PHE A 36 19.38 -9.85 -16.64
CA PHE A 36 20.68 -9.21 -16.52
C PHE A 36 21.33 -9.33 -15.15
N ALA A 37 20.67 -9.91 -14.14
CA ALA A 37 21.19 -10.00 -12.76
C ALA A 37 22.60 -10.60 -12.65
N ASP A 38 22.98 -11.51 -13.56
CA ASP A 38 24.29 -12.18 -13.53
C ASP A 38 25.40 -11.38 -14.24
N LEU A 39 25.08 -10.23 -14.85
CA LEU A 39 26.04 -9.40 -15.57
C LEU A 39 26.69 -8.35 -14.64
N PRO A 40 27.98 -8.03 -14.86
CA PRO A 40 28.59 -6.87 -14.21
C PRO A 40 27.91 -5.58 -14.68
N ALA A 41 27.75 -4.62 -13.77
CA ALA A 41 27.05 -3.35 -14.03
C ALA A 41 25.60 -3.55 -14.56
N CYS A 42 24.90 -4.56 -14.06
CA CYS A 42 23.52 -4.85 -14.45
C CYS A 42 22.59 -3.66 -14.21
N ASP A 43 22.78 -2.88 -13.14
CA ASP A 43 21.97 -1.70 -12.83
C ASP A 43 22.05 -0.64 -13.93
N GLU A 44 23.25 -0.32 -14.43
CA GLU A 44 23.45 0.63 -15.54
C GLU A 44 22.78 0.14 -16.83
N LEU A 45 22.89 -1.16 -17.12
CA LEU A 45 22.25 -1.78 -18.28
C LEU A 45 20.73 -1.73 -18.18
N ILE A 46 20.16 -2.06 -17.02
CA ILE A 46 18.72 -2.03 -16.77
C ILE A 46 18.19 -0.60 -16.90
N MET A 47 18.83 0.35 -16.22
CA MET A 47 18.42 1.76 -16.27
C MET A 47 18.52 2.34 -17.68
N SER A 48 19.57 2.02 -18.44
CA SER A 48 19.70 2.48 -19.85
C SER A 48 18.59 1.97 -20.78
N GLN A 49 17.93 0.86 -20.44
CA GLN A 49 16.76 0.36 -21.17
C GLN A 49 15.48 1.05 -20.68
N LEU A 50 15.33 1.23 -19.37
CA LEU A 50 14.17 1.91 -18.80
C LEU A 50 14.10 3.38 -19.23
N GLU A 51 15.23 4.08 -19.30
CA GLU A 51 15.32 5.47 -19.80
C GLU A 51 14.88 5.62 -21.26
N LYS A 52 14.88 4.54 -22.06
CA LYS A 52 14.38 4.56 -23.44
C LYS A 52 12.89 4.31 -23.54
N GLU A 53 12.32 3.63 -22.55
CA GLU A 53 10.92 3.17 -22.55
C GLU A 53 10.01 4.09 -21.73
N PHE A 54 10.54 4.82 -20.75
CA PHE A 54 9.78 5.65 -19.82
C PHE A 54 10.18 7.13 -19.90
N PRO A 55 9.24 8.07 -19.69
CA PRO A 55 9.55 9.50 -19.66
C PRO A 55 10.57 9.85 -18.58
N ARG A 56 11.51 10.75 -18.90
CA ARG A 56 12.54 11.18 -17.96
C ARG A 56 11.97 11.83 -16.70
N ASP A 57 10.98 12.71 -16.86
CA ASP A 57 10.32 13.38 -15.73
C ASP A 57 9.68 12.38 -14.75
N PHE A 58 9.19 11.25 -15.28
CA PHE A 58 8.67 10.16 -14.44
C PHE A 58 9.80 9.43 -13.71
N ILE A 59 10.91 9.10 -14.38
CA ILE A 59 12.06 8.45 -13.71
C ILE A 59 12.62 9.36 -12.62
N ASP A 60 12.83 10.65 -12.92
CA ASP A 60 13.29 11.66 -11.97
C ASP A 60 12.32 11.79 -10.77
N SER A 61 11.01 11.55 -10.97
CA SER A 61 10.04 11.55 -9.88
C SER A 61 10.16 10.36 -8.93
N LEU A 62 10.68 9.22 -9.39
CA LEU A 62 10.93 8.05 -8.53
C LEU A 62 12.13 8.26 -7.60
N GLU A 63 13.10 9.08 -8.02
CA GLU A 63 14.30 9.41 -7.24
C GLU A 63 14.01 10.50 -6.19
N ARG A 64 12.98 11.32 -6.43
CA ARG A 64 12.45 12.27 -5.44
C ARG A 64 11.64 11.49 -4.40
N TYR A 65 12.35 10.79 -3.52
CA TYR A 65 11.78 10.43 -2.23
C TYR A 65 11.48 11.75 -1.52
N ASP A 66 10.23 12.20 -1.58
CA ASP A 66 9.80 13.37 -0.84
C ASP A 66 9.92 12.98 0.63
N GLU A 67 11.05 13.34 1.24
CA GLU A 67 11.30 13.24 2.67
C GLU A 67 10.26 14.11 3.36
N HIS A 68 9.06 13.56 3.57
CA HIS A 68 8.39 13.83 4.83
C HIS A 68 9.27 13.15 5.87
N GLN A 69 10.32 13.87 6.28
CA GLN A 69 11.13 13.48 7.41
C GLN A 69 10.14 13.07 8.51
N PRO A 70 10.23 11.85 9.06
CA PRO A 70 9.59 11.63 10.34
C PRO A 70 10.10 12.77 11.24
N PRO A 71 9.23 13.49 11.97
CA PRO A 71 9.69 14.58 12.81
C PRO A 71 10.87 14.08 13.64
N ASP A 72 12.01 14.77 13.54
CA ASP A 72 13.32 14.41 14.14
C ASP A 72 13.30 14.39 15.68
N GLU A 73 12.12 14.38 16.30
CA GLU A 73 11.91 14.32 17.75
C GLU A 73 11.30 12.96 18.12
N ILE A 74 12.12 11.90 18.05
CA ILE A 74 11.98 10.77 18.98
C ILE A 74 12.88 11.06 20.20
N ASP A 75 12.82 12.28 20.71
CA ASP A 75 13.40 12.63 21.99
C ASP A 75 12.33 12.36 23.04
N GLU A 76 12.57 11.27 23.78
CA GLU A 76 11.85 10.88 24.99
C GLU A 76 10.38 10.44 24.75
N LEU A 77 10.21 9.15 24.47
CA LEU A 77 8.95 8.44 24.74
C LEU A 77 8.64 8.57 26.25
N ASP A 78 7.96 9.66 26.61
CA ASP A 78 7.31 9.81 27.90
C ASP A 78 6.26 8.68 27.99
N GLU A 79 6.48 7.70 28.86
CA GLU A 79 5.54 6.61 29.12
C GLU A 79 4.15 7.13 29.54
N ALA A 80 4.04 8.40 29.96
CA ALA A 80 2.78 9.08 30.22
C ALA A 80 2.03 9.56 28.96
N GLY A 81 2.74 9.81 27.84
CA GLY A 81 2.18 10.24 26.54
C GLY A 81 1.78 9.08 25.61
N LEU A 82 2.20 7.84 25.93
CA LEU A 82 1.79 6.61 25.24
C LEU A 82 0.38 6.13 25.59
N LYS A 83 -0.36 6.85 26.43
CA LYS A 83 -1.82 6.78 26.36
C LYS A 83 -2.20 7.48 25.08
N GLU A 84 -2.35 6.72 24.00
CA GLU A 84 -3.16 7.12 22.85
C GLU A 84 -4.51 7.57 23.41
N ALA A 85 -4.65 8.85 23.72
CA ALA A 85 -5.95 9.44 23.95
C ALA A 85 -6.66 9.21 22.62
N ASP A 86 -7.73 8.40 22.62
CA ASP A 86 -8.56 8.28 21.44
C ASP A 86 -8.93 9.72 21.06
N PRO A 87 -8.57 10.24 19.87
CA PRO A 87 -8.91 11.62 19.48
C PRO A 87 -10.41 11.89 19.58
N TRP A 88 -11.19 10.81 19.67
CA TRP A 88 -12.63 10.77 19.80
C TRP A 88 -13.14 10.61 21.25
N GLU A 89 -12.29 10.48 22.27
CA GLU A 89 -12.68 10.43 23.70
C GLU A 89 -13.41 11.72 24.13
N GLU A 90 -13.02 12.89 23.60
CA GLU A 90 -13.69 14.17 23.90
C GLU A 90 -15.09 14.30 23.26
N GLN A 91 -15.45 13.38 22.37
CA GLN A 91 -16.72 13.37 21.65
C GLN A 91 -17.69 12.27 22.15
N GLU A 92 -17.31 11.50 23.17
CA GLU A 92 -18.21 10.54 23.82
C GLU A 92 -19.45 11.24 24.38
N GLY A 93 -20.63 10.92 23.82
CA GLY A 93 -21.92 11.45 24.28
C GLY A 93 -22.50 12.60 23.45
N LYS A 94 -21.81 13.07 22.39
CA LYS A 94 -22.40 13.97 21.38
C LYS A 94 -22.89 13.17 20.17
N GLU A 95 -24.09 13.48 19.69
CA GLU A 95 -24.60 12.87 18.45
C GLU A 95 -23.79 13.43 17.27
N LEU A 96 -22.90 12.61 16.73
CA LEU A 96 -22.04 12.99 15.62
C LEU A 96 -22.80 12.97 14.29
N PRO A 97 -22.52 13.94 13.39
CA PRO A 97 -23.03 13.89 12.02
C PRO A 97 -22.73 12.53 11.35
N PRO A 98 -23.60 12.03 10.46
CA PRO A 98 -23.38 10.76 9.75
C PRO A 98 -22.00 10.63 9.10
N GLU A 99 -21.48 11.72 8.51
CA GLU A 99 -20.18 11.81 7.85
C GLU A 99 -19.04 11.57 8.85
N MET A 100 -19.08 12.25 9.99
CA MET A 100 -18.07 12.13 11.04
C MET A 100 -18.09 10.75 11.70
N ARG A 101 -19.28 10.13 11.83
CA ARG A 101 -19.40 8.75 12.29
C ARG A 101 -18.77 7.76 11.31
N MET A 102 -18.99 7.97 10.01
CA MET A 102 -18.39 7.14 8.96
C MET A 102 -16.87 7.30 8.93
N LEU A 103 -16.36 8.53 9.00
CA LEU A 103 -14.93 8.80 9.05
C LEU A 103 -14.27 8.12 10.27
N ARG A 104 -14.87 8.23 11.47
CA ARG A 104 -14.38 7.53 12.66
C ARG A 104 -14.34 6.01 12.48
N GLN A 105 -15.36 5.42 11.85
CA GLN A 105 -15.38 3.99 11.55
C GLN A 105 -14.25 3.60 10.58
N LEU A 106 -14.05 4.39 9.53
CA LEU A 106 -12.97 4.20 8.56
C LEU A 106 -11.59 4.29 9.21
N GLU A 107 -11.37 5.25 10.12
CA GLU A 107 -10.11 5.37 10.87
C GLU A 107 -9.84 4.17 11.77
N LEU A 108 -10.83 3.74 12.56
CA LEU A 108 -10.67 2.61 13.48
C LEU A 108 -10.40 1.30 12.72
N ARG A 109 -11.14 1.04 11.64
CA ARG A 109 -10.86 -0.11 10.76
C ARG A 109 -9.49 0.07 10.09
N GLY A 110 -9.18 1.28 9.66
CA GLY A 110 -7.93 1.63 8.99
C GLY A 110 -6.70 1.31 9.84
N ARG A 111 -6.70 1.69 11.13
CA ARG A 111 -5.62 1.34 12.08
C ARG A 111 -5.42 -0.16 12.19
N LYS A 112 -6.51 -0.93 12.27
CA LYS A 112 -6.44 -2.41 12.33
C LYS A 112 -5.86 -3.00 11.05
N ILE A 113 -6.30 -2.52 9.88
CA ILE A 113 -5.79 -2.96 8.58
C ILE A 113 -4.29 -2.62 8.46
N GLY A 114 -3.91 -1.37 8.78
CA GLY A 114 -2.53 -0.90 8.73
C GLY A 114 -1.59 -1.71 9.63
N TRP A 115 -2.00 -1.98 10.87
CA TRP A 115 -1.25 -2.86 11.78
C TRP A 115 -1.05 -4.26 11.22
N THR A 116 -2.10 -4.83 10.61
CA THR A 116 -2.02 -6.16 10.02
C THR A 116 -1.09 -6.18 8.81
N PHE A 117 -1.09 -5.13 7.97
CA PHE A 117 -0.12 -4.99 6.88
C PHE A 117 1.32 -4.91 7.39
N TYR A 118 1.56 -4.10 8.42
CA TYR A 118 2.89 -4.00 9.04
C TYR A 118 3.37 -5.37 9.55
N GLN A 119 2.50 -6.08 10.26
CA GLN A 119 2.81 -7.44 10.72
C GLN A 119 3.09 -8.39 9.55
N CYS A 120 2.30 -8.35 8.47
CA CYS A 120 2.54 -9.18 7.29
C CYS A 120 3.90 -8.89 6.63
N VAL A 121 4.30 -7.62 6.53
CA VAL A 121 5.61 -7.23 5.96
C VAL A 121 6.76 -7.74 6.84
N MET A 122 6.65 -7.59 8.16
CA MET A 122 7.68 -8.05 9.10
C MET A 122 7.78 -9.58 9.13
N ASP A 123 6.64 -10.27 9.18
CA ASP A 123 6.58 -11.73 9.11
C ASP A 123 7.17 -12.25 7.79
N TRP A 124 6.90 -11.57 6.67
CA TRP A 124 7.47 -11.95 5.37
C TRP A 124 8.99 -11.76 5.34
N SER A 125 9.49 -10.68 5.92
CA SER A 125 10.93 -10.43 6.05
C SER A 125 11.64 -11.58 6.77
N ASN A 126 11.02 -12.10 7.83
CA ASN A 126 11.53 -13.26 8.56
C ASN A 126 11.49 -14.54 7.71
N ILE A 127 10.40 -14.78 6.97
CA ILE A 127 10.29 -15.93 6.05
C ILE A 127 11.39 -15.87 4.98
N GLN A 128 11.61 -14.69 4.39
CA GLN A 128 12.63 -14.53 3.37
C GLN A 128 14.04 -14.80 3.88
N ILE A 129 14.40 -14.28 5.07
CA ILE A 129 15.76 -14.37 5.60
C ILE A 129 16.06 -15.76 6.17
N VAL A 130 15.12 -16.35 6.92
CA VAL A 130 15.38 -17.55 7.73
C VAL A 130 15.00 -18.82 6.99
N LEU A 131 13.92 -18.77 6.24
CA LEU A 131 13.20 -19.95 5.80
C LEU A 131 13.47 -20.27 4.31
N LEU A 132 13.61 -19.26 3.45
CA LEU A 132 13.74 -19.47 2.02
C LEU A 132 15.19 -19.62 1.56
N SER A 133 15.44 -20.60 0.68
CA SER A 133 16.73 -20.74 0.01
C SER A 133 16.97 -19.59 -0.97
N THR A 134 18.25 -19.30 -1.25
CA THR A 134 18.66 -18.29 -2.23
C THR A 134 18.07 -18.55 -3.62
N SER A 135 17.82 -19.80 -3.99
CA SER A 135 17.16 -20.18 -5.26
C SER A 135 15.72 -19.67 -5.39
N LEU A 136 15.02 -19.41 -4.26
CA LEU A 136 13.67 -18.83 -4.23
C LEU A 136 13.69 -17.33 -3.93
N GLY A 137 14.88 -16.74 -3.73
CA GLY A 137 15.04 -15.36 -3.30
C GLY A 137 14.39 -14.33 -4.22
N LYS A 138 14.39 -14.57 -5.54
CA LYS A 138 13.73 -13.69 -6.52
C LYS A 138 12.22 -13.61 -6.31
N LEU A 139 11.54 -14.76 -6.16
CA LEU A 139 10.11 -14.78 -5.88
C LEU A 139 9.81 -14.17 -4.51
N ALA A 140 10.67 -14.44 -3.51
CA ALA A 140 10.53 -13.88 -2.18
C ALA A 140 10.60 -12.35 -2.16
N LEU A 141 11.57 -11.78 -2.88
CA LEU A 141 11.72 -10.33 -3.05
C LEU A 141 10.51 -9.70 -3.75
N ARG A 142 9.95 -10.37 -4.77
CA ARG A 142 8.74 -9.87 -5.45
C ARG A 142 7.52 -9.85 -4.53
N VAL A 143 7.35 -10.84 -3.67
CA VAL A 143 6.28 -10.79 -2.64
C VAL A 143 6.51 -9.61 -1.69
N MET A 144 7.74 -9.42 -1.21
CA MET A 144 8.08 -8.29 -0.34
C MET A 144 7.78 -6.95 -1.02
N PHE A 145 8.12 -6.82 -2.30
CA PHE A 145 7.81 -5.64 -3.11
C PHE A 145 6.30 -5.34 -3.11
N TYR A 146 5.45 -6.33 -3.42
CA TYR A 146 4.00 -6.10 -3.42
C TYR A 146 3.42 -5.83 -2.04
N LEU A 147 3.91 -6.51 -0.99
CA LEU A 147 3.48 -6.23 0.39
C LEU A 147 3.88 -4.82 0.83
N GLY A 148 5.10 -4.37 0.51
CA GLY A 148 5.55 -3.01 0.77
C GLY A 148 4.74 -1.96 0.01
N ARG A 149 4.41 -2.22 -1.26
CA ARG A 149 3.52 -1.37 -2.06
C ARG A 149 2.09 -1.35 -1.50
N SER A 150 1.58 -2.47 -1.02
CA SER A 150 0.29 -2.53 -0.34
C SER A 150 0.28 -1.66 0.93
N LEU A 151 1.29 -1.76 1.78
CA LEU A 151 1.39 -0.94 3.00
C LEU A 151 1.54 0.55 2.67
N GLY A 152 2.45 0.91 1.76
CA GLY A 152 2.67 2.30 1.37
C GLY A 152 1.43 2.91 0.70
N GLY A 153 0.80 2.19 -0.23
CA GLY A 153 -0.45 2.62 -0.84
C GLY A 153 -1.60 2.73 0.15
N PHE A 154 -1.65 1.85 1.16
CA PHE A 154 -2.65 1.93 2.21
C PHE A 154 -2.48 3.19 3.06
N ASN A 155 -1.25 3.50 3.47
CA ASN A 155 -0.95 4.72 4.23
C ASN A 155 -1.32 5.97 3.43
N LEU A 156 -0.94 6.07 2.16
CA LEU A 156 -1.35 7.17 1.28
C LEU A 156 -2.89 7.30 1.18
N GLY A 157 -3.59 6.16 1.14
CA GLY A 157 -5.05 6.15 1.18
C GLY A 157 -5.62 6.70 2.49
N MET A 158 -5.01 6.35 3.63
CA MET A 158 -5.39 6.88 4.94
C MET A 158 -5.07 8.38 5.08
N ASP A 159 -3.91 8.82 4.58
CA ASP A 159 -3.52 10.24 4.57
C ASP A 159 -4.47 11.08 3.68
N SER A 160 -4.92 10.50 2.56
CA SER A 160 -5.94 11.09 1.71
C SER A 160 -7.27 11.25 2.46
N LEU A 161 -7.71 10.22 3.22
CA LEU A 161 -8.91 10.32 4.05
C LEU A 161 -8.78 11.40 5.13
N ALA A 162 -7.63 11.47 5.81
CA ALA A 162 -7.36 12.49 6.82
C ALA A 162 -7.37 13.91 6.23
N SER A 163 -7.04 14.04 4.93
CA SER A 163 -7.06 15.30 4.18
C SER A 163 -8.41 15.59 3.50
N HIS A 164 -9.45 14.78 3.77
CA HIS A 164 -10.77 14.87 3.12
C HIS A 164 -10.74 14.67 1.59
N GLU A 165 -9.73 13.98 1.07
CA GLU A 165 -9.62 13.58 -0.33
C GLU A 165 -10.13 12.14 -0.53
N THR A 166 -11.40 11.91 -0.18
CA THR A 166 -12.03 10.57 -0.17
C THR A 166 -11.90 9.83 -1.51
N GLY A 167 -11.94 10.55 -2.63
CA GLY A 167 -11.70 10.01 -3.98
C GLY A 167 -10.33 9.39 -4.17
N SER A 168 -9.28 10.13 -3.80
CA SER A 168 -7.89 9.66 -3.84
C SER A 168 -7.72 8.43 -2.95
N GLY A 169 -8.32 8.45 -1.75
CA GLY A 169 -8.34 7.29 -0.85
C GLY A 169 -8.91 6.03 -1.50
N ILE A 170 -10.04 6.13 -2.19
CA ILE A 170 -10.66 5.00 -2.92
C ILE A 170 -9.72 4.44 -4.00
N VAL A 171 -9.05 5.31 -4.77
CA VAL A 171 -8.07 4.88 -5.80
C VAL A 171 -6.94 4.10 -5.16
N PHE A 172 -6.36 4.62 -4.08
CA PHE A 172 -5.27 3.96 -3.38
C PHE A 172 -5.69 2.60 -2.82
N PHE A 173 -6.83 2.50 -2.11
CA PHE A 173 -7.27 1.23 -1.54
C PHE A 173 -7.57 0.16 -2.61
N LYS A 174 -8.15 0.54 -3.76
CA LYS A 174 -8.30 -0.39 -4.90
C LYS A 174 -6.96 -0.85 -5.45
N ARG A 175 -5.97 0.04 -5.51
CA ARG A 175 -4.63 -0.32 -5.96
C ARG A 175 -3.96 -1.28 -4.96
N VAL A 176 -4.12 -1.06 -3.66
CA VAL A 176 -3.66 -1.97 -2.60
C VAL A 176 -4.26 -3.37 -2.78
N GLN A 177 -5.55 -3.48 -3.11
CA GLN A 177 -6.18 -4.78 -3.41
C GLN A 177 -5.49 -5.50 -4.59
N SER A 178 -5.19 -4.78 -5.67
CA SER A 178 -4.45 -5.31 -6.81
C SER A 178 -3.06 -5.82 -6.40
N TYR A 179 -2.33 -5.08 -5.55
CA TYR A 179 -1.04 -5.49 -5.04
C TYR A 179 -1.12 -6.73 -4.13
N CYS A 180 -2.13 -6.81 -3.26
CA CYS A 180 -2.39 -8.00 -2.45
C CYS A 180 -2.61 -9.24 -3.34
N ASN A 181 -3.40 -9.11 -4.40
CA ASN A 181 -3.67 -10.20 -5.35
C ASN A 181 -2.40 -10.64 -6.09
N GLN A 182 -1.56 -9.69 -6.53
CA GLN A 182 -0.27 -10.00 -7.16
C GLN A 182 0.68 -10.70 -6.18
N GLY A 183 0.76 -10.23 -4.94
CA GLY A 183 1.50 -10.87 -3.86
C GLY A 183 1.05 -12.31 -3.63
N ASN A 184 -0.26 -12.54 -3.51
CA ASN A 184 -0.84 -13.88 -3.32
C ASN A 184 -0.58 -14.82 -4.49
N ALA A 185 -0.66 -14.33 -5.73
CA ALA A 185 -0.31 -15.13 -6.91
C ALA A 185 1.14 -15.63 -6.87
N ILE A 186 2.06 -14.78 -6.40
CA ILE A 186 3.48 -15.15 -6.26
C ILE A 186 3.70 -16.08 -5.07
N ILE A 187 3.03 -15.86 -3.93
CA ILE A 187 3.08 -16.79 -2.78
C ILE A 187 2.59 -18.17 -3.21
N LEU A 188 1.52 -18.24 -3.99
CA LEU A 188 1.02 -19.50 -4.54
C LEU A 188 2.04 -20.17 -5.45
N GLU A 189 2.72 -19.42 -6.33
CA GLU A 189 3.82 -19.95 -7.14
C GLU A 189 4.97 -20.47 -6.26
N LEU A 190 5.37 -19.68 -5.27
CA LEU A 190 6.45 -20.00 -4.34
C LEU A 190 6.12 -21.28 -3.54
N SER A 191 4.88 -21.45 -3.09
CA SER A 191 4.41 -22.65 -2.39
C SER A 191 4.54 -23.93 -3.22
N LYS A 192 4.43 -23.84 -4.55
CA LYS A 192 4.59 -25.01 -5.43
C LYS A 192 6.05 -25.47 -5.49
N GLN A 193 6.99 -24.53 -5.37
CA GLN A 193 8.43 -24.75 -5.45
C GLN A 193 9.08 -24.98 -4.09
N ALA A 194 8.45 -24.51 -3.01
CA ALA A 194 8.95 -24.67 -1.65
C ALA A 194 8.84 -26.11 -1.13
N PRO A 195 9.76 -26.50 -0.21
CA PRO A 195 9.63 -27.71 0.60
C PRO A 195 8.25 -27.86 1.26
N VAL A 196 7.79 -29.10 1.43
CA VAL A 196 6.42 -29.43 1.87
C VAL A 196 6.07 -28.83 3.23
N ASP A 197 7.02 -28.85 4.15
CA ASP A 197 6.95 -28.27 5.50
C ASP A 197 6.74 -26.75 5.50
N MET A 198 7.15 -26.06 4.44
CA MET A 198 6.97 -24.60 4.30
C MET A 198 5.65 -24.23 3.65
N ARG A 199 5.02 -25.15 2.92
CA ARG A 199 3.80 -24.85 2.14
C ARG A 199 2.68 -24.38 3.03
N GLU A 200 2.50 -25.01 4.18
CA GLU A 200 1.46 -24.62 5.14
C GLU A 200 1.69 -23.19 5.65
N VAL A 201 2.93 -22.81 5.96
CA VAL A 201 3.28 -21.45 6.38
C VAL A 201 2.93 -20.45 5.28
N LEU A 202 3.30 -20.74 4.04
CA LEU A 202 3.03 -19.86 2.89
C LEU A 202 1.54 -19.72 2.59
N LEU A 203 0.78 -20.81 2.64
CA LEU A 203 -0.66 -20.81 2.44
C LEU A 203 -1.40 -20.06 3.57
N ASN A 204 -0.94 -20.20 4.81
CA ASN A 204 -1.47 -19.43 5.94
C ASN A 204 -1.24 -17.92 5.75
N ARG A 205 -0.07 -17.52 5.23
CA ARG A 205 0.21 -16.11 4.89
C ARG A 205 -0.68 -15.61 3.75
N MET A 206 -0.87 -16.41 2.72
CA MET A 206 -1.78 -16.09 1.62
C MET A 206 -3.21 -15.86 2.14
N GLN A 207 -3.69 -16.73 3.04
CA GLN A 207 -5.01 -16.60 3.67
C GLN A 207 -5.14 -15.32 4.53
N GLN A 208 -4.08 -14.90 5.21
CA GLN A 208 -4.07 -13.63 5.95
C GLN A 208 -4.21 -12.42 5.01
N ILE A 209 -3.50 -12.44 3.88
CA ILE A 209 -3.60 -11.39 2.86
C ILE A 209 -4.98 -11.39 2.20
N ASP A 210 -5.59 -12.57 1.95
CA ASP A 210 -6.95 -12.67 1.44
C ASP A 210 -7.98 -12.09 2.43
N ASN A 211 -7.77 -12.28 3.73
CA ASN A 211 -8.64 -11.67 4.75
C ASN A 211 -8.49 -10.15 4.76
N LEU A 212 -7.26 -9.63 4.61
CA LEU A 212 -7.01 -8.19 4.46
C LEU A 212 -7.69 -7.63 3.21
N HIS A 213 -7.66 -8.37 2.10
CA HIS A 213 -8.34 -7.97 0.87
C HIS A 213 -9.84 -7.73 1.10
N LYS A 214 -10.51 -8.63 1.83
CA LYS A 214 -11.94 -8.48 2.19
C LYS A 214 -12.20 -7.29 3.11
N GLU A 215 -11.33 -7.05 4.09
CA GLU A 215 -11.44 -5.86 4.95
C GLU A 215 -11.25 -4.56 4.16
N LEU A 216 -10.35 -4.57 3.16
CA LEU A 216 -10.18 -3.46 2.23
C LEU A 216 -11.40 -3.24 1.32
N GLU A 217 -12.10 -4.30 0.90
CA GLU A 217 -13.36 -4.16 0.16
C GLU A 217 -14.38 -3.38 0.99
N ASN A 218 -14.54 -3.76 2.26
CA ASN A 218 -15.42 -3.03 3.18
C ASN A 218 -14.96 -1.58 3.40
N GLN A 219 -13.64 -1.36 3.49
CA GLN A 219 -13.07 -0.01 3.60
C GLN A 219 -13.41 0.85 2.37
N VAL A 220 -13.29 0.29 1.15
CA VAL A 220 -13.62 0.99 -0.09
C VAL A 220 -15.11 1.32 -0.19
N GLU A 221 -15.99 0.38 0.19
CA GLU A 221 -17.43 0.65 0.16
C GLU A 221 -17.82 1.75 1.16
N ASP A 222 -17.26 1.73 2.37
CA ASP A 222 -17.50 2.77 3.36
C ASP A 222 -16.94 4.13 2.91
N CYS A 223 -15.80 4.17 2.20
CA CYS A 223 -15.29 5.40 1.59
C CYS A 223 -16.23 5.93 0.51
N ARG A 224 -16.84 5.06 -0.30
CA ARG A 224 -17.85 5.49 -1.28
C ARG A 224 -19.09 6.04 -0.60
N GLU A 225 -19.52 5.43 0.49
CA GLU A 225 -20.65 5.96 1.26
C GLU A 225 -20.30 7.32 1.89
N LEU A 226 -19.11 7.47 2.46
CA LEU A 226 -18.62 8.77 2.94
C LEU A 226 -18.67 9.83 1.85
N LEU A 227 -18.14 9.52 0.66
CA LEU A 227 -18.15 10.44 -0.48
C LEU A 227 -19.59 10.84 -0.88
N ARG A 228 -20.57 9.93 -0.78
CA ARG A 228 -21.98 10.24 -1.05
C ARG A 228 -22.61 11.11 0.02
N LEU A 229 -22.26 10.91 1.29
CA LEU A 229 -22.72 11.77 2.38
C LEU A 229 -22.11 13.17 2.25
N GLU A 230 -20.82 13.28 1.89
CA GLU A 230 -20.12 14.54 1.64
C GLU A 230 -20.68 15.30 0.41
N GLY A 231 -21.01 14.58 -0.67
CA GLY A 231 -21.61 15.14 -1.89
C GLY A 231 -23.13 15.31 -1.85
N GLY A 232 -23.80 14.80 -0.81
CA GLY A 232 -25.26 14.71 -0.67
C GLY A 232 -25.92 15.85 0.11
N GLY A 233 -25.16 16.88 0.49
CA GLY A 233 -25.66 18.09 1.13
C GLY A 233 -26.19 19.13 0.13
N ILE A 234 -27.24 18.82 -0.63
CA ILE A 234 -28.11 19.81 -1.32
C ILE A 234 -29.57 19.47 -1.05
#